data_AF-A0A392W577-F1
#
_entry.id   AF-A0A392W577-F1
#
_cell.length_a   1.000
_cell.length_b   1.000
_cell.length_c   1.000
_cell.angle_alpha   90.00
_cell.angle_beta   90.00
_cell.angle_gamma   90.00
#
_symmetry.space_group_name_H-M   'P 1'
#
loop_
_entity.id
_entity.type
_entity.pdbx_description
1 polymer ?
#
loop_
_entity_poly.entity_id
_entity_poly.type
_entity_poly.pdbx_seq_one_letter_code
_entity_poly.pdbx_strand_id
1 'polypeptide(L)' 'GEFELVQFGEEPGRGVKIGTYLPDLARKQLKACLKENADQFAWHATKMPGLDPNVACHQLTIDPSAS' A
#
# COMPACT_ATOMS: atom_id res chain seq x y z
N GLY A 1 -1.71 -15.14 -3.96
CA GLY A 1 -1.95 -14.76 -5.36
C GLY A 1 -0.81 -13.90 -5.83
N GLU A 2 -0.41 -14.01 -7.09
CA GLU A 2 0.72 -13.28 -7.66
C GLU A 2 0.44 -11.76 -7.72
N PHE A 3 1.38 -10.96 -7.24
CA PHE A 3 1.30 -9.50 -7.25
C PHE A 3 2.65 -8.87 -7.58
N GLU A 4 2.59 -7.65 -8.12
CA GLU A 4 3.75 -6.77 -8.23
C GLU A 4 3.66 -5.66 -7.16
N LEU A 5 4.80 -5.31 -6.58
CA LEU A 5 4.90 -4.18 -5.65
C LEU A 5 5.19 -2.89 -6.44
N VAL A 6 4.36 -1.87 -6.25
CA VAL A 6 4.56 -0.53 -6.81
C VAL A 6 4.89 0.42 -5.67
N GLN A 7 6.10 0.99 -5.70
CA GLN A 7 6.55 1.99 -4.72
C GLN A 7 6.15 3.41 -5.11
N PHE A 8 5.77 4.21 -4.12
CA PHE A 8 5.36 5.61 -4.25
C PHE A 8 6.30 6.50 -3.44
N GLY A 9 7.26 7.13 -4.14
CA GLY A 9 8.28 7.95 -3.52
C GLY A 9 9.38 7.12 -2.84
N GLU A 10 10.16 7.78 -1.97
CA GLU A 10 11.34 7.19 -1.33
C GLU A 10 11.07 6.72 0.11
N GLU A 11 9.92 7.07 0.68
CA GLU A 11 9.58 6.75 2.06
C GLU A 11 9.27 5.25 2.23
N PRO A 12 9.91 4.56 3.18
CA PRO A 12 9.61 3.16 3.49
C PRO A 12 8.13 2.97 3.82
N GLY A 13 7.52 1.93 3.25
CA GLY A 13 6.12 1.58 3.51
C GLY A 13 5.09 2.24 2.59
N ARG A 14 5.49 3.19 1.73
CA ARG A 14 4.61 3.76 0.69
C ARG A 14 4.53 2.88 -0.55
N GLY A 15 4.12 1.63 -0.38
CA GLY A 15 3.98 0.66 -1.47
C GLY A 15 2.57 0.07 -1.55
N VAL A 16 2.12 -0.28 -2.76
CA VAL A 16 0.88 -1.06 -2.97
C VAL A 16 1.16 -2.32 -3.77
N LYS A 17 0.42 -3.39 -3.45
CA LYS A 17 0.45 -4.66 -4.19
C LYS A 17 -0.64 -4.66 -5.25
N ILE A 18 -0.27 -4.87 -6.51
CA ILE A 18 -1.21 -4.97 -7.64
C ILE A 18 -1.18 -6.39 -8.17
N GLY A 19 -2.34 -7.03 -8.30
CA GLY A 19 -2.43 -8.39 -8.85
C GLY A 19 -1.94 -8.46 -10.30
N THR A 20 -1.12 -9.47 -10.62
CA THR A 20 -0.52 -9.62 -11.96
C THR A 20 -1.50 -10.13 -13.02
N TYR A 21 -2.63 -10.69 -12.61
CA TYR A 21 -3.68 -11.21 -13.50
C TYR A 21 -4.52 -10.11 -14.17
N LEU A 22 -4.28 -8.83 -13.87
CA LEU A 22 -4.95 -7.72 -14.54
C LEU A 22 -4.47 -7.59 -15.99
N PRO A 23 -5.37 -7.34 -16.96
CA PRO A 23 -4.97 -6.98 -18.33
C PRO A 23 -3.99 -5.80 -18.35
N ASP A 24 -3.03 -5.82 -19.27
CA ASP A 24 -1.92 -4.85 -19.29
C ASP A 24 -2.38 -3.38 -19.30
N LEU A 25 -3.42 -3.07 -20.09
CA LEU A 25 -3.96 -1.72 -20.16
C LEU A 25 -4.56 -1.29 -18.82
N ALA A 26 -5.41 -2.14 -18.22
CA ALA A 26 -6.01 -1.88 -16.93
C ALA A 26 -4.96 -1.72 -15.83
N ARG A 27 -3.92 -2.55 -15.85
CA ARG A 27 -2.80 -2.49 -14.91
C ARG A 27 -2.01 -1.18 -15.04
N LYS A 28 -1.75 -0.71 -16.27
CA LYS A 28 -1.09 0.57 -16.53
C LYS A 28 -1.94 1.76 -16.06
N GLN A 29 -3.23 1.77 -16.38
CA GLN A 29 -4.16 2.82 -15.95
C GLN A 29 -4.30 2.88 -14.43
N LEU A 30 -4.42 1.72 -13.78
CA LEU A 30 -4.45 1.63 -12.32
C LEU A 30 -3.18 2.20 -11.69
N LYS A 31 -1.99 1.84 -12.21
CA LYS A 31 -0.73 2.42 -11.74
C LYS A 31 -0.66 3.93 -11.88
N ALA A 32 -1.12 4.48 -13.01
CA ALA A 32 -1.14 5.92 -13.22
C ALA A 32 -2.06 6.61 -12.21
N CYS A 33 -3.31 6.14 -12.09
CA CYS A 33 -4.29 6.66 -11.14
C CYS A 33 -3.77 6.62 -9.69
N LEU A 34 -3.19 5.51 -9.25
CA LEU A 34 -2.64 5.39 -7.90
C LEU A 34 -1.47 6.37 -7.67
N LYS A 35 -0.64 6.63 -8.69
CA LYS A 35 0.49 7.56 -8.59
C LYS A 35 0.03 9.01 -8.51
N GLU A 36 -0.97 9.37 -9.31
CA GLU A 36 -1.58 10.70 -9.32
C GLU A 36 -2.26 11.05 -7.99
N ASN A 37 -2.75 10.04 -7.26
CA ASN A 37 -3.45 10.20 -5.98
C ASN A 37 -2.61 9.74 -4.79
N ALA A 38 -1.29 9.59 -4.95
CA ALA A 38 -0.42 9.01 -3.94
C ALA A 38 -0.36 9.82 -2.64
N ASP A 39 -0.69 11.11 -2.67
CA ASP A 39 -0.76 11.99 -1.50
C ASP A 39 -2.04 11.80 -0.67
N GLN A 40 -3.11 11.29 -1.27
CA GLN A 40 -4.41 11.09 -0.60
C GLN A 40 -4.47 9.85 0.28
N PHE A 41 -3.53 8.92 0.12
CA PHE A 41 -3.46 7.72 0.96
C PHE A 41 -2.91 8.04 2.35
N ALA A 42 -3.55 7.49 3.37
CA ALA A 42 -3.02 7.45 4.73
C ALA A 42 -1.97 6.33 4.86
N TRP A 43 -0.77 6.57 4.31
CA TRP A 43 0.34 5.60 4.34
C TRP A 43 0.79 5.19 5.75
N HIS A 44 0.45 5.99 6.75
CA HIS A 44 0.70 5.72 8.17
C HIS A 44 -0.61 5.79 8.94
N ALA A 45 -0.75 4.94 9.96
CA ALA A 45 -1.90 4.96 10.86
C ALA A 45 -2.13 6.34 11.51
N THR A 46 -1.05 7.11 11.74
CA THR A 46 -1.10 8.48 12.26
C THR A 46 -1.82 9.47 11.34
N LYS A 47 -1.98 9.16 10.04
CA LYS A 47 -2.71 9.97 9.07
C LYS A 47 -4.19 9.57 8.94
N MET A 48 -4.68 8.61 9.74
CA MET A 48 -6.08 8.18 9.73
C MET A 48 -6.86 8.89 10.86
N PRO A 49 -7.69 9.91 10.58
CA PRO A 49 -8.45 10.61 11.60
C PRO A 49 -9.51 9.69 12.23
N GLY A 50 -9.71 9.81 13.55
CA GLY A 50 -10.65 8.98 14.31
C GLY A 50 -10.11 7.62 14.74
N LEU A 51 -8.87 7.29 14.36
CA LEU A 51 -8.17 6.08 14.77
C LEU A 51 -7.19 6.42 15.91
N ASP A 52 -7.37 5.86 17.10
CA ASP A 52 -6.34 5.99 18.15
C ASP A 52 -5.12 5.14 17.74
N PRO A 53 -3.95 5.74 17.48
CA PRO A 53 -2.77 4.99 17.07
C PRO A 53 -2.32 3.96 18.12
N ASN A 54 -2.72 4.10 19.40
CA ASN A 54 -2.42 3.11 20.43
C ASN A 54 -3.36 1.90 20.41
N VAL A 55 -4.54 2.02 19.78
CA VAL A 55 -5.56 0.96 19.69
C VAL A 55 -5.52 0.26 18.33
N ALA A 56 -5.29 1.00 17.25
CA ALA A 56 -5.28 0.45 15.90
C ALA A 56 -3.92 -0.10 15.46
N CYS A 57 -2.85 0.19 16.20
CA CYS A 57 -1.61 -0.58 16.10
C CYS A 57 -1.78 -1.91 16.85
N HIS A 58 -2.63 -2.82 16.34
CA HIS A 58 -2.34 -4.22 16.61
C HIS A 58 -1.04 -4.50 15.84
N GLN A 59 0.07 -4.59 16.57
CA GLN A 59 1.29 -5.20 16.03
C GLN A 59 0.90 -6.63 15.67
N LEU A 60 0.43 -6.84 14.44
CA LEU A 60 0.38 -8.17 13.86
C LEU A 60 1.80 -8.71 14.02
N THR A 61 1.94 -9.84 14.70
CA THR A 61 3.18 -10.61 14.73
C THR A 61 3.41 -11.07 13.29
N ILE A 62 3.96 -10.20 12.46
CA ILE A 62 4.42 -10.54 11.13
C ILE A 62 5.67 -11.36 11.39
N ASP A 63 5.54 -12.68 11.24
CA ASP A 63 6.67 -13.59 11.26
C ASP A 63 7.71 -13.09 10.24
N PRO A 64 8.92 -12.71 10.68
CA PRO A 64 9.97 -12.23 9.78
C PRO A 64 10.35 -13.26 8.70
N SER A 65 10.02 -14.54 8.91
CA SER A 65 10.28 -15.63 7.98
C SER A 65 9.22 -15.81 6.89
N ALA A 66 8.11 -15.06 6.93
CA ALA A 66 7.01 -15.21 5.99
C ALA A 66 7.15 -14.42 4.66
N SER A 67 8.39 -14.05 4.27
CA SER A 67 8.68 -13.36 2.99
C SER A 67 9.19 -14.30 1.91
#